data_AF-A0AAD2FVU0-F1
#
_entry.id   AF-A0AAD2FVU0-F1
#
_cell.length_a   1.000
_cell.length_b   1.000
_cell.length_c   1.000
_cell.angle_alpha   90.00
_cell.angle_beta   90.00
_cell.angle_gamma   90.00
#
_symmetry.space_group_name_H-M   'P 1'
#
loop_
_entity.id
_entity.type
_entity.pdbx_description
1 polymer ?
#
loop_
_entity_poly.entity_id
_entity_poly.type
_entity_poly.pdbx_seq_one_letter_code
_entity_poly.pdbx_strand_id
1 'polypeptide(L)'
;MDSNKDLLSQKDESSLLCGVAVACYGCTPRLDDEEGIPDGESVKPASLAKKRRQIDEVLGWGLDASARGVILMATAVFVSSELLRLAKEASVCVDSSEERGGEEDCRVHGMRPTSVLTNIVTITGLLSALIMPLAGSIIDHTDHRRAVGSISAAAITVFIFIQMFVMEDHWVTAAILQILVSVAYTVHLTVVYSYFPELTSDHGELTKLAAHFTGVQYGSSVAFLVMMVLILEAVNKDEEVNSAFLAQEVVVIVCCIFFATSWIRLFHSRSASQKVPENGSLVTAGFRKIYKTGKKILKDHAAIKWVLISVAFTEAATTTFATIAITYMTEQLSFEAEENGIAILILLLFSVPGAQIATRITKIFNPIRSLQACLCLWMVSITAAAVFLKHEGQQSLAYTFAVFWGLALGWTFPTEKTLYVTVIPRGQEAELMGTYICACQVLSWLPPLVFSMLNEAGYSMRLGVTSLAVFMLISFSILFLVGDYEQAVAHAKAVDEQQKQLSSGMKTSRTEDDHYREMD
;
A
#
# COMPACT_ATOMS: atom_id res chain seq x y z
N MET A 1 45.68 8.28 -25.06
CA MET A 1 44.58 9.01 -25.73
C MET A 1 43.75 7.97 -26.44
N ASP A 2 42.42 8.07 -26.33
CA ASP A 2 41.41 7.04 -26.62
C ASP A 2 41.18 5.97 -25.54
N SER A 3 40.45 6.37 -24.49
CA SER A 3 39.47 5.53 -23.77
C SER A 3 38.77 6.38 -22.70
N ASN A 4 38.12 7.49 -23.11
CA ASN A 4 37.40 8.35 -22.16
C ASN A 4 36.22 9.11 -22.78
N LYS A 5 35.55 8.54 -23.79
CA LYS A 5 34.38 9.16 -24.45
C LYS A 5 33.06 8.38 -24.33
N ASP A 6 33.06 7.14 -23.83
CA ASP A 6 31.84 6.33 -23.78
C ASP A 6 31.09 6.33 -22.44
N LEU A 7 31.63 6.99 -21.40
CA LEU A 7 31.00 7.08 -20.07
C LEU A 7 30.08 8.30 -19.86
N LEU A 8 29.98 9.18 -20.85
CA LEU A 8 29.16 10.40 -20.77
C LEU A 8 27.89 10.36 -21.64
N SER A 9 27.71 9.33 -22.46
CA SER A 9 26.49 9.17 -23.29
C SER A 9 25.40 8.31 -22.64
N GLN A 10 25.70 7.59 -21.56
CA GLN A 10 24.72 6.73 -20.86
C GLN A 10 24.04 7.43 -19.66
N LYS A 11 24.42 8.68 -19.38
CA LYS A 11 23.93 9.44 -18.21
C LYS A 11 22.67 10.27 -18.49
N ASP A 12 22.28 10.42 -19.76
CA ASP A 12 21.17 11.29 -20.18
C ASP A 12 19.86 10.56 -20.55
N GLU A 13 19.83 9.24 -20.67
CA GLU A 13 18.57 8.50 -20.89
C GLU A 13 17.92 7.99 -19.59
N SER A 14 18.69 7.79 -18.52
CA SER A 14 18.16 7.44 -17.19
C SER A 14 17.55 8.61 -16.43
N SER A 15 17.76 9.85 -16.89
CA SER A 15 17.27 11.08 -16.24
C SER A 15 15.83 11.43 -16.63
N LEU A 16 15.31 10.97 -17.77
CA LEU A 16 13.93 11.23 -18.19
C LEU A 16 12.89 10.38 -17.42
N LEU A 17 13.20 9.11 -17.11
CA LEU A 17 12.33 8.25 -16.32
C LEU A 17 12.35 8.58 -14.81
N CYS A 18 13.39 9.28 -14.35
CA CYS A 18 13.52 9.74 -12.97
C CYS A 18 12.73 11.05 -12.71
N GLY A 19 12.48 11.86 -13.75
CA GLY A 19 11.89 13.20 -13.63
C GLY A 19 10.48 13.25 -13.05
N VAL A 20 9.68 12.18 -13.19
CA VAL A 20 8.26 12.17 -12.76
C VAL A 20 8.11 11.85 -11.27
N ALA A 21 9.04 11.11 -10.66
CA ALA A 21 9.06 10.86 -9.21
C ALA A 21 9.87 11.94 -8.43
N VAL A 22 10.88 12.52 -9.07
CA VAL A 22 11.80 13.51 -8.46
C VAL A 22 11.12 14.86 -8.16
N ALA A 23 10.03 15.21 -8.86
CA ALA A 23 9.38 16.51 -8.70
C ALA A 23 8.51 16.66 -7.43
N CYS A 24 8.07 15.57 -6.78
CA CYS A 24 7.24 15.64 -5.56
C CYS A 24 7.86 15.03 -4.31
N TYR A 25 8.84 14.15 -4.48
CA TYR A 25 9.59 13.56 -3.38
C TYR A 25 11.08 13.81 -3.64
N GLY A 26 11.50 15.04 -3.36
CA GLY A 26 12.86 15.53 -3.59
C GLY A 26 13.91 14.89 -2.69
N CYS A 27 14.11 13.58 -2.81
CA CYS A 27 15.21 12.82 -2.23
C CYS A 27 15.53 11.65 -3.15
N THR A 28 16.25 11.93 -4.24
CA THR A 28 17.29 10.98 -4.65
C THR A 28 18.26 10.88 -3.48
N PRO A 29 18.57 9.69 -2.93
CA PRO A 29 19.74 9.54 -2.09
C PRO A 29 20.93 9.86 -2.99
N ARG A 30 21.41 11.10 -2.93
CA ARG A 30 22.72 11.44 -3.46
C ARG A 30 23.69 10.73 -2.54
N LEU A 31 24.22 9.60 -2.98
CA LEU A 31 25.33 8.92 -2.31
C LEU A 31 26.66 9.68 -2.51
N ASP A 32 26.60 10.97 -2.87
CA ASP A 32 27.72 11.87 -3.06
C ASP A 32 27.84 12.79 -1.84
N ASP A 33 28.02 12.21 -0.65
CA ASP A 33 28.81 12.90 0.37
C ASP A 33 30.26 12.48 0.14
N GLU A 34 30.90 13.12 -0.85
CA GLU A 34 32.33 13.43 -0.73
C GLU A 34 32.48 14.46 0.40
N GLU A 35 32.23 14.04 1.64
CA GLU A 35 32.91 14.68 2.77
C GLU A 35 34.39 14.37 2.59
N GLY A 36 35.16 15.41 2.27
CA GLY A 36 36.59 15.33 2.02
C GLY A 36 37.27 14.46 3.07
N ILE A 37 37.74 13.29 2.62
CA ILE A 37 38.61 12.44 3.40
C ILE A 37 39.87 13.27 3.64
N PRO A 38 40.21 13.65 4.89
CA PRO A 38 41.54 14.17 5.15
C PRO A 38 42.52 13.05 4.77
N ASP A 39 43.41 13.34 3.81
CA ASP A 39 44.44 12.42 3.33
C ASP A 39 45.18 11.81 4.54
N GLY A 40 44.91 10.54 4.86
CA GLY A 40 45.72 9.82 5.86
C GLY A 40 45.07 8.72 6.70
N GLU A 41 43.74 8.55 6.75
CA GLU A 41 43.14 7.46 7.55
C GLU A 41 42.66 6.28 6.69
N SER A 42 43.31 5.12 6.87
CA SER A 42 42.90 3.86 6.26
C SER A 42 41.50 3.45 6.73
N VAL A 43 40.52 3.49 5.83
CA VAL A 43 39.15 3.02 6.10
C VAL A 43 39.18 1.53 6.46
N LYS A 44 38.71 1.18 7.67
CA LYS A 44 38.71 -0.22 8.15
C LYS A 44 37.86 -1.12 7.22
N PRO A 45 38.31 -2.32 6.84
CA PRO A 45 37.58 -3.21 5.92
C PRO A 45 36.16 -3.59 6.40
N ALA A 46 35.91 -3.58 7.72
CA ALA A 46 34.59 -3.84 8.29
C ALA A 46 33.54 -2.75 8.01
N SER A 47 33.95 -1.47 7.88
CA SER A 47 33.01 -0.39 7.56
C SER A 47 32.61 -0.42 6.08
N LEU A 48 33.54 -0.80 5.20
CA LEU A 48 33.27 -1.01 3.77
C LEU A 48 32.32 -2.18 3.52
N ALA A 49 32.48 -3.30 4.24
CA ALA A 49 31.58 -4.45 4.15
C ALA A 49 30.15 -4.09 4.61
N LYS A 50 30.02 -3.30 5.68
CA LYS A 50 28.72 -2.81 6.17
C LYS A 50 28.06 -1.88 5.16
N LYS A 51 28.82 -0.95 4.57
CA LYS A 51 28.31 -0.01 3.54
C LYS A 51 27.87 -0.75 2.28
N ARG A 52 28.64 -1.74 1.82
CA ARG A 52 28.27 -2.58 0.67
C ARG A 52 26.98 -3.36 0.92
N ARG A 53 26.85 -3.99 2.09
CA ARG A 53 25.63 -4.69 2.49
C ARG A 53 24.40 -3.77 2.48
N GLN A 54 24.56 -2.55 2.97
CA GLN A 54 23.47 -1.56 2.96
C GLN A 54 23.06 -1.19 1.53
N ILE A 55 24.02 -0.99 0.63
CA ILE A 55 23.74 -0.71 -0.80
C ILE A 55 22.98 -1.87 -1.44
N ASP A 56 23.44 -3.11 -1.23
CA ASP A 56 22.79 -4.30 -1.77
C ASP A 56 21.34 -4.40 -1.27
N GLU A 57 21.09 -4.19 0.03
CA GLU A 57 19.73 -4.25 0.60
C GLU A 57 18.83 -3.11 0.09
N VAL A 58 19.35 -1.89 -0.12
CA VAL A 58 18.59 -0.77 -0.71
C VAL A 58 18.21 -1.08 -2.16
N LEU A 59 19.13 -1.62 -2.95
CA LEU A 59 18.84 -2.08 -4.33
C LEU A 59 17.81 -3.22 -4.33
N GLY A 60 17.93 -4.16 -3.39
CA GLY A 60 16.98 -5.27 -3.22
C GLY A 60 15.57 -4.76 -2.95
N TRP A 61 15.43 -3.80 -2.04
CA TRP A 61 14.15 -3.17 -1.73
C TRP A 61 13.59 -2.39 -2.93
N GLY A 62 14.44 -1.73 -3.72
CA GLY A 62 14.04 -1.04 -4.95
C GLY A 62 13.46 -1.99 -5.99
N LEU A 63 14.14 -3.09 -6.29
CA LEU A 63 13.66 -4.12 -7.23
C LEU A 63 12.37 -4.80 -6.74
N ASP A 64 12.29 -5.09 -5.44
CA ASP A 64 11.08 -5.61 -4.81
C ASP A 64 9.91 -4.64 -4.97
N ALA A 65 10.12 -3.36 -4.65
CA ALA A 65 9.13 -2.30 -4.82
C ALA A 65 8.66 -2.17 -6.26
N SER A 66 9.55 -2.32 -7.24
CA SER A 66 9.20 -2.32 -8.66
C SER A 66 8.29 -3.50 -9.05
N ALA A 67 8.63 -4.72 -8.63
CA ALA A 67 7.80 -5.90 -8.91
C ALA A 67 6.39 -5.75 -8.32
N ARG A 68 6.31 -5.26 -7.08
CA ARG A 68 5.01 -5.00 -6.42
C ARG A 68 4.16 -3.97 -7.16
N GLY A 69 4.77 -2.90 -7.68
CA GLY A 69 4.06 -1.89 -8.46
C GLY A 69 3.40 -2.48 -9.71
N VAL A 70 4.15 -3.31 -10.45
CA VAL A 70 3.66 -4.02 -11.64
C VAL A 70 2.53 -4.99 -11.31
N ILE A 71 2.68 -5.80 -10.25
CA ILE A 71 1.63 -6.74 -9.79
C ILE A 71 0.32 -6.02 -9.47
N LEU A 72 0.41 -4.90 -8.72
CA LEU A 72 -0.77 -4.15 -8.29
C LEU A 72 -1.57 -3.65 -9.49
N MET A 73 -0.91 -3.07 -10.50
CA MET A 73 -1.61 -2.53 -11.67
C MET A 73 -2.18 -3.61 -12.57
N ALA A 74 -1.42 -4.68 -12.83
CA ALA A 74 -1.89 -5.79 -13.62
C ALA A 74 -3.14 -6.45 -13.02
N THR A 75 -3.10 -6.69 -11.71
CA THR A 75 -4.22 -7.27 -10.96
C THR A 75 -5.42 -6.33 -10.94
N ALA A 76 -5.20 -5.07 -10.58
CA ALA A 76 -6.28 -4.11 -10.37
C ALA A 76 -7.00 -3.77 -11.67
N VAL A 77 -6.29 -3.60 -12.77
CA VAL A 77 -6.88 -3.16 -14.04
C VAL A 77 -7.27 -4.35 -14.91
N PHE A 78 -6.30 -5.13 -15.36
CA PHE A 78 -6.52 -6.11 -16.43
C PHE A 78 -7.17 -7.39 -15.93
N VAL A 79 -6.63 -7.99 -14.86
CA VAL A 79 -7.20 -9.22 -14.28
C VAL A 79 -8.60 -8.96 -13.72
N SER A 80 -8.83 -7.81 -13.09
CA SER A 80 -10.15 -7.48 -12.55
C SER A 80 -11.18 -7.25 -13.66
N SER A 81 -10.82 -6.50 -14.72
CA SER A 81 -11.71 -6.29 -15.87
C SER A 81 -12.08 -7.62 -16.54
N GLU A 82 -11.10 -8.51 -16.68
CA GLU A 82 -11.30 -9.82 -17.30
C GLU A 82 -12.12 -10.79 -16.43
N LEU A 83 -11.86 -10.85 -15.12
CA LEU A 83 -12.71 -11.64 -14.21
C LEU A 83 -14.16 -11.16 -14.24
N LEU A 84 -14.38 -9.85 -14.35
CA LEU A 84 -15.71 -9.27 -14.45
C LEU A 84 -16.38 -9.65 -15.78
N ARG A 85 -15.66 -9.57 -16.91
CA ARG A 85 -16.14 -10.02 -18.22
C ARG A 85 -16.54 -11.49 -18.20
N LEU A 86 -15.65 -12.37 -17.74
CA LEU A 86 -15.90 -13.82 -17.67
C LEU A 86 -17.06 -14.16 -16.72
N ALA A 87 -17.18 -13.44 -15.59
CA ALA A 87 -18.30 -13.62 -14.68
C ALA A 87 -19.65 -13.23 -15.32
N LYS A 88 -19.68 -12.23 -16.21
CA LYS A 88 -20.89 -11.87 -16.98
C LYS A 88 -21.23 -12.93 -18.02
N GLU A 89 -20.24 -13.39 -18.77
CA GLU A 89 -20.44 -14.41 -19.80
C GLU A 89 -20.95 -15.73 -19.20
N ALA A 90 -20.48 -16.07 -18.00
CA ALA A 90 -20.94 -17.24 -17.25
C ALA A 90 -22.28 -17.01 -16.51
N SER A 91 -22.83 -15.80 -16.52
CA SER A 91 -24.05 -15.48 -15.76
C SER A 91 -25.30 -15.97 -16.48
N VAL A 92 -26.27 -16.44 -15.69
CA VAL A 92 -27.59 -16.83 -16.19
C VAL A 92 -28.57 -15.74 -15.81
N CYS A 93 -29.16 -15.11 -16.81
CA CYS A 93 -30.16 -14.06 -16.64
C CYS A 93 -31.56 -14.66 -16.63
N VAL A 94 -32.38 -14.23 -15.67
CA VAL A 94 -33.80 -14.56 -15.61
C VAL A 94 -34.58 -13.26 -15.79
N ASP A 95 -35.46 -13.23 -16.79
CA ASP A 95 -36.35 -12.10 -17.02
C ASP A 95 -37.33 -11.95 -15.85
N SER A 96 -37.07 -10.99 -14.97
CA SER A 96 -37.96 -10.64 -13.86
C SER A 96 -39.09 -9.71 -14.32
N SER A 97 -39.85 -10.15 -15.33
CA SER A 97 -40.90 -9.33 -15.96
C SER A 97 -42.17 -9.13 -15.11
N GLU A 98 -42.27 -9.70 -13.89
CA GLU A 98 -43.51 -9.61 -13.09
C GLU A 98 -43.45 -8.77 -11.80
N GLU A 99 -42.31 -8.42 -11.21
CA GLU A 99 -42.32 -7.56 -10.01
C GLU A 99 -41.17 -6.53 -9.99
N ARG A 100 -41.55 -5.28 -10.31
CA ARG A 100 -40.74 -4.03 -10.26
C ARG A 100 -39.62 -3.89 -11.30
N GLY A 101 -40.02 -3.52 -12.50
CA GLY A 101 -39.23 -2.60 -13.33
C GLY A 101 -37.97 -3.19 -13.96
N GLY A 102 -38.12 -4.26 -14.74
CA GLY A 102 -37.36 -4.52 -15.97
C GLY A 102 -35.84 -4.33 -15.91
N GLU A 103 -35.16 -4.90 -14.91
CA GLU A 103 -33.73 -5.22 -14.99
C GLU A 103 -33.59 -6.75 -14.99
N GLU A 104 -32.83 -7.27 -15.95
CA GLU A 104 -32.45 -8.69 -16.00
C GLU A 104 -31.63 -9.03 -14.75
N ASP A 105 -32.12 -9.94 -13.89
CA ASP A 105 -31.36 -10.38 -12.70
C ASP A 105 -30.39 -11.49 -13.11
N CYS A 106 -29.23 -11.10 -13.64
CA CYS A 106 -28.17 -12.01 -14.02
C CYS A 106 -27.37 -12.48 -12.80
N ARG A 107 -27.29 -13.79 -12.60
CA ARG A 107 -26.57 -14.40 -11.47
C ARG A 107 -25.55 -15.44 -11.93
N VAL A 108 -24.43 -15.46 -11.23
CA VAL A 108 -23.35 -16.44 -11.35
C VAL A 108 -23.08 -17.02 -9.96
N HIS A 109 -23.22 -18.33 -9.79
CA HIS A 109 -23.12 -18.99 -8.47
C HIS A 109 -23.94 -18.32 -7.35
N GLY A 110 -25.10 -17.74 -7.69
CA GLY A 110 -26.02 -17.08 -6.75
C GLY A 110 -25.74 -15.60 -6.45
N MET A 111 -24.66 -15.02 -6.98
CA MET A 111 -24.31 -13.59 -6.84
C MET A 111 -24.36 -12.88 -8.19
N ARG A 112 -24.51 -11.55 -8.19
CA ARG A 112 -24.38 -10.73 -9.40
C ARG A 112 -22.92 -10.71 -9.86
N PRO A 113 -22.64 -10.74 -11.18
CA PRO A 113 -21.27 -10.68 -11.71
C PRO A 113 -20.46 -9.49 -11.19
N THR A 114 -21.14 -8.36 -11.01
CA THR A 114 -20.56 -7.09 -10.54
C THR A 114 -20.20 -7.09 -9.05
N SER A 115 -20.69 -8.09 -8.29
CA SER A 115 -20.27 -8.35 -6.91
C SER A 115 -19.02 -9.24 -6.82
N VAL A 116 -18.60 -9.91 -7.89
CA VAL A 116 -17.50 -10.90 -7.84
C VAL A 116 -16.19 -10.27 -7.37
N LEU A 117 -15.79 -9.15 -7.97
CA LEU A 117 -14.55 -8.47 -7.61
C LEU A 117 -14.56 -7.98 -6.16
N THR A 118 -15.68 -7.41 -5.71
CA THR A 118 -15.81 -6.91 -4.34
C THR A 118 -15.89 -8.04 -3.32
N ASN A 119 -16.48 -9.19 -3.67
CA ASN A 119 -16.42 -10.41 -2.86
C ASN A 119 -14.99 -10.95 -2.74
N ILE A 120 -14.20 -10.97 -3.83
CA ILE A 120 -12.78 -11.36 -3.81
C ILE A 120 -11.99 -10.46 -2.83
N VAL A 121 -12.16 -9.13 -2.93
CA VAL A 121 -11.47 -8.19 -2.04
C VAL A 121 -11.94 -8.35 -0.59
N THR A 122 -13.22 -8.62 -0.36
CA THR A 122 -13.77 -8.88 0.99
C THR A 122 -13.13 -10.11 1.63
N ILE A 123 -13.12 -11.24 0.91
CA ILE A 123 -12.53 -12.50 1.39
C ILE A 123 -11.03 -12.30 1.64
N THR A 124 -10.34 -11.64 0.71
CA THR A 124 -8.92 -11.28 0.85
C THR A 124 -8.69 -10.44 2.09
N GLY A 125 -9.45 -9.37 2.30
CA GLY A 125 -9.29 -8.49 3.46
C GLY A 125 -9.53 -9.21 4.79
N LEU A 126 -10.53 -10.11 4.85
CA LEU A 126 -10.79 -10.95 6.03
C LEU A 126 -9.62 -11.90 6.31
N LEU A 127 -9.14 -12.60 5.28
CA LEU A 127 -7.99 -13.51 5.41
C LEU A 127 -6.73 -12.74 5.80
N SER A 128 -6.45 -11.60 5.17
CA SER A 128 -5.32 -10.74 5.47
C SER A 128 -5.37 -10.20 6.90
N ALA A 129 -6.53 -9.76 7.39
CA ALA A 129 -6.71 -9.30 8.77
C ALA A 129 -6.40 -10.40 9.81
N LEU A 130 -6.69 -11.67 9.48
CA LEU A 130 -6.38 -12.82 10.33
C LEU A 130 -4.92 -13.29 10.22
N ILE A 131 -4.36 -13.25 9.01
CA ILE A 131 -3.00 -13.75 8.72
C ILE A 131 -1.93 -12.75 9.13
N MET A 132 -2.18 -11.44 9.06
CA MET A 132 -1.16 -10.42 9.31
C MET A 132 -0.57 -10.48 10.75
N PRO A 133 -1.37 -10.64 11.82
CA PRO A 133 -0.83 -10.87 13.17
C PRO A 133 0.02 -12.14 13.29
N LEU A 134 -0.36 -13.19 12.57
CA LEU A 134 0.37 -14.46 12.54
C LEU A 134 1.70 -14.30 11.79
N ALA A 135 1.68 -13.72 10.60
CA ALA A 135 2.84 -13.45 9.77
C ALA A 135 3.84 -12.55 10.52
N GLY A 136 3.38 -11.47 11.14
CA GLY A 136 4.21 -10.58 11.95
C GLY A 136 4.89 -11.33 13.11
N SER A 137 4.15 -12.20 13.80
CA SER A 137 4.72 -13.02 14.88
C SER A 137 5.78 -14.00 14.39
N ILE A 138 5.54 -14.67 13.25
CA ILE A 138 6.53 -15.57 12.65
C ILE A 138 7.81 -14.80 12.32
N ILE A 139 7.68 -13.64 11.69
CA ILE A 139 8.82 -12.81 11.26
C ILE A 139 9.61 -12.29 12.47
N ASP A 140 8.93 -11.87 13.53
CA ASP A 140 9.56 -11.35 14.76
C ASP A 140 10.44 -12.40 15.46
N HIS A 141 10.06 -13.69 15.38
CA HIS A 141 10.69 -14.79 16.12
C HIS A 141 11.56 -15.72 15.27
N THR A 142 11.58 -15.57 13.94
CA THR A 142 12.29 -16.49 13.04
C THR A 142 13.66 -15.94 12.66
N ASP A 143 14.69 -16.80 12.71
CA ASP A 143 16.05 -16.52 12.22
C ASP A 143 16.19 -16.59 10.69
N HIS A 144 15.15 -17.06 10.01
CA HIS A 144 15.11 -17.32 8.57
C HIS A 144 14.22 -16.31 7.82
N ARG A 145 14.18 -15.03 8.23
CA ARG A 145 13.30 -14.00 7.62
C ARG A 145 13.46 -13.90 6.10
N ARG A 146 14.69 -14.03 5.60
CA ARG A 146 14.97 -14.06 4.15
C ARG A 146 14.25 -15.21 3.44
N ALA A 147 14.20 -16.39 4.05
CA ALA A 147 13.54 -17.55 3.46
C ALA A 147 12.03 -17.31 3.34
N VAL A 148 11.40 -16.76 4.39
CA VAL A 148 9.98 -16.40 4.38
C VAL A 148 9.67 -15.40 3.25
N GLY A 149 10.51 -14.38 3.09
CA GLY A 149 10.41 -13.43 2.00
C GLY A 149 10.53 -14.07 0.61
N SER A 150 11.56 -14.89 0.40
CA SER A 150 11.77 -15.60 -0.88
C SER A 150 10.62 -16.56 -1.23
N ILE A 151 10.06 -17.28 -0.25
CA ILE A 151 8.94 -18.20 -0.44
C ILE A 151 7.67 -17.42 -0.76
N SER A 152 7.41 -16.33 -0.05
CA SER A 152 6.24 -15.49 -0.33
C SER A 152 6.31 -14.86 -1.73
N ALA A 153 7.49 -14.39 -2.15
CA ALA A 153 7.72 -13.85 -3.48
C ALA A 153 7.54 -14.92 -4.57
N ALA A 154 8.09 -16.11 -4.37
CA ALA A 154 7.93 -17.23 -5.28
C ALA A 154 6.46 -17.69 -5.38
N ALA A 155 5.74 -17.73 -4.25
CA ALA A 155 4.33 -18.09 -4.23
C ALA A 155 3.47 -17.12 -5.05
N ILE A 156 3.70 -15.80 -4.92
CA ILE A 156 3.02 -14.78 -5.74
C ILE A 156 3.27 -15.06 -7.23
N THR A 157 4.53 -15.20 -7.65
CA THR A 157 4.88 -15.43 -9.05
C THR A 157 4.26 -16.72 -9.60
N VAL A 158 4.30 -17.82 -8.82
CA VAL A 158 3.72 -19.10 -9.23
C VAL A 158 2.20 -19.02 -9.35
N PHE A 159 1.52 -18.36 -8.42
CA PHE A 159 0.07 -18.21 -8.50
C PHE A 159 -0.35 -17.37 -9.70
N ILE A 160 0.32 -16.25 -9.98
CA ILE A 160 0.06 -15.44 -11.18
C ILE A 160 0.34 -16.24 -12.46
N PHE A 161 1.42 -17.02 -12.50
CA PHE A 161 1.74 -17.87 -13.64
C PHE A 161 0.68 -18.94 -13.90
N ILE A 162 0.18 -19.61 -12.85
CA ILE A 162 -0.91 -20.59 -13.00
C ILE A 162 -2.20 -19.87 -13.41
N GLN A 163 -2.50 -18.71 -12.81
CA GLN A 163 -3.69 -17.92 -13.10
C GLN A 163 -3.75 -17.53 -14.58
N MET A 164 -2.62 -17.16 -15.18
CA MET A 164 -2.48 -16.78 -16.58
C MET A 164 -3.00 -17.85 -17.56
N PHE A 165 -2.75 -19.13 -17.30
CA PHE A 165 -3.23 -20.22 -18.18
C PHE A 165 -4.66 -20.69 -17.89
N VAL A 166 -5.14 -20.45 -16.67
CA VAL A 166 -6.41 -20.99 -16.18
C VAL A 166 -7.55 -19.97 -16.30
N MET A 167 -7.23 -18.71 -16.58
CA MET A 167 -8.15 -17.57 -16.57
C MET A 167 -9.40 -17.79 -17.44
N GLU A 168 -9.23 -18.08 -18.73
CA GLU A 168 -10.34 -18.23 -19.67
C GLU A 168 -11.15 -19.51 -19.45
N ASP A 169 -10.47 -20.66 -19.32
CA ASP A 169 -11.13 -21.97 -19.23
C ASP A 169 -11.83 -22.21 -17.87
N HIS A 170 -11.25 -21.67 -16.78
CA HIS A 170 -11.69 -21.91 -15.41
C HIS A 170 -11.61 -20.64 -14.56
N TRP A 171 -12.37 -19.62 -14.94
CA TRP A 171 -12.37 -18.31 -14.29
C TRP A 171 -12.63 -18.35 -12.76
N VAL A 172 -13.42 -19.30 -12.25
CA VAL A 172 -13.64 -19.47 -10.79
C VAL A 172 -12.33 -19.87 -10.09
N THR A 173 -11.56 -20.77 -10.70
CA THR A 173 -10.23 -21.15 -10.20
C THR A 173 -9.28 -19.95 -10.26
N ALA A 174 -9.37 -19.14 -11.31
CA ALA A 174 -8.60 -17.90 -11.42
C ALA A 174 -8.97 -16.88 -10.34
N ALA A 175 -10.25 -16.76 -9.97
CA ALA A 175 -10.71 -15.94 -8.85
C ALA A 175 -10.17 -16.44 -7.50
N ILE A 176 -10.11 -17.76 -7.28
CA ILE A 176 -9.50 -18.35 -6.07
C ILE A 176 -7.99 -18.08 -6.04
N LEU A 177 -7.30 -18.26 -7.18
CA LEU A 177 -5.88 -17.91 -7.31
C LEU A 177 -5.64 -16.42 -7.03
N GLN A 178 -6.55 -15.55 -7.46
CA GLN A 178 -6.47 -14.12 -7.16
C GLN A 178 -6.48 -13.83 -5.66
N ILE A 179 -7.34 -14.52 -4.89
CA ILE A 179 -7.35 -14.42 -3.42
C ILE A 179 -6.00 -14.89 -2.84
N LEU A 180 -5.46 -16.00 -3.34
CA LEU A 180 -4.18 -16.53 -2.90
C LEU A 180 -3.01 -15.58 -3.21
N VAL A 181 -3.00 -14.96 -4.39
CA VAL A 181 -2.03 -13.92 -4.77
C VAL A 181 -2.08 -12.76 -3.77
N SER A 182 -3.27 -12.24 -3.47
CA SER A 182 -3.42 -11.09 -2.58
C SER A 182 -3.06 -11.40 -1.11
N VAL A 183 -3.36 -12.62 -0.64
CA VAL A 183 -2.94 -13.08 0.70
C VAL A 183 -1.41 -13.26 0.75
N ALA A 184 -0.81 -13.89 -0.26
CA ALA A 184 0.64 -14.04 -0.35
C ALA A 184 1.34 -12.68 -0.41
N TYR A 185 0.77 -11.72 -1.14
CA TYR A 185 1.23 -10.33 -1.20
C TYR A 185 1.20 -9.65 0.18
N THR A 186 0.16 -9.88 0.98
CA THR A 186 0.06 -9.34 2.34
C THR A 186 1.16 -9.88 3.26
N VAL A 187 1.40 -11.21 3.21
CA VAL A 187 2.51 -11.84 3.95
C VAL A 187 3.85 -11.27 3.51
N HIS A 188 4.04 -11.15 2.20
CA HIS A 188 5.25 -10.63 1.60
C HIS A 188 5.55 -9.19 2.03
N LEU A 189 4.54 -8.30 1.99
CA LEU A 189 4.67 -6.93 2.50
C LEU A 189 5.12 -6.92 3.96
N THR A 190 4.56 -7.78 4.80
CA THR A 190 4.93 -7.86 6.22
C THR A 190 6.42 -8.20 6.38
N VAL A 191 6.96 -9.11 5.57
CA VAL A 191 8.39 -9.43 5.58
C VAL A 191 9.22 -8.24 5.11
N VAL A 192 8.88 -7.62 3.97
CA VAL A 192 9.64 -6.50 3.39
C VAL A 192 9.72 -5.32 4.36
N TYR A 193 8.60 -4.98 5.01
CA TYR A 193 8.55 -3.90 5.99
C TYR A 193 9.31 -4.22 7.28
N SER A 194 9.51 -5.49 7.63
CA SER A 194 10.35 -5.86 8.79
C SER A 194 11.84 -5.54 8.58
N TYR A 195 12.31 -5.52 7.32
CA TYR A 195 13.68 -5.14 6.99
C TYR A 195 13.89 -3.63 7.03
N PHE A 196 12.82 -2.85 6.85
CA PHE A 196 12.90 -1.42 6.65
C PHE A 196 13.52 -0.65 7.84
N PRO A 197 13.05 -0.81 9.09
CA PRO A 197 13.63 -0.10 10.24
C PRO A 197 15.10 -0.46 10.52
N GLU A 198 15.58 -1.58 9.99
CA GLU A 198 16.93 -2.07 10.25
C GLU A 198 17.93 -1.77 9.10
N LEU A 199 17.53 -0.95 8.11
CA LEU A 199 18.39 -0.47 7.02
C LEU A 199 19.41 0.58 7.50
N THR A 200 18.95 1.52 8.32
CA THR A 200 19.78 2.60 8.87
C THR A 200 19.27 2.98 10.26
N SER A 201 20.21 3.37 11.12
CA SER A 201 19.90 3.92 12.45
C SER A 201 19.54 5.40 12.43
N ASP A 202 19.72 6.09 11.29
CA ASP A 202 19.33 7.48 11.12
C ASP A 202 17.89 7.58 10.60
N HIS A 203 17.01 8.17 11.42
CA HIS A 203 15.61 8.42 11.08
C HIS A 203 15.43 9.35 9.87
N GLY A 204 16.36 10.30 9.66
CA GLY A 204 16.35 11.21 8.52
C GLY A 204 16.54 10.45 7.21
N GLU A 205 17.63 9.68 7.13
CA GLU A 205 17.91 8.79 5.99
C GLU A 205 16.82 7.73 5.78
N LEU A 206 16.27 7.15 6.86
CA LEU A 206 15.18 6.18 6.75
C LEU A 206 13.94 6.79 6.08
N THR A 207 13.63 8.04 6.40
CA THR A 207 12.51 8.78 5.76
C THR A 207 12.77 9.00 4.27
N LYS A 208 14.00 9.34 3.88
CA LYS A 208 14.39 9.49 2.47
C LYS A 208 14.26 8.18 1.71
N LEU A 209 14.72 7.08 2.31
CA LEU A 209 14.60 5.73 1.72
C LEU A 209 13.14 5.30 1.57
N ALA A 210 12.29 5.54 2.56
CA ALA A 210 10.84 5.28 2.45
C ALA A 210 10.20 6.02 1.27
N ALA A 211 10.53 7.31 1.11
CA ALA A 211 10.05 8.11 0.00
C ALA A 211 10.57 7.60 -1.35
N HIS A 212 11.86 7.26 -1.42
CA HIS A 212 12.47 6.67 -2.61
C HIS A 212 11.79 5.38 -3.03
N PHE A 213 11.62 4.43 -2.11
CA PHE A 213 11.00 3.16 -2.44
C PHE A 213 9.52 3.27 -2.82
N THR A 214 8.79 4.18 -2.17
CA THR A 214 7.42 4.50 -2.58
C THR A 214 7.42 5.07 -4.00
N GLY A 215 8.32 6.01 -4.30
CA GLY A 215 8.48 6.58 -5.64
C GLY A 215 8.81 5.53 -6.70
N VAL A 216 9.68 4.56 -6.39
CA VAL A 216 10.00 3.43 -7.29
C VAL A 216 8.79 2.53 -7.55
N GLN A 217 7.98 2.24 -6.52
CA GLN A 217 6.76 1.45 -6.66
C GLN A 217 5.71 2.16 -7.53
N TYR A 218 5.48 3.45 -7.30
CA TYR A 218 4.55 4.23 -8.13
C TYR A 218 5.09 4.43 -9.55
N GLY A 219 6.39 4.69 -9.70
CA GLY A 219 7.03 4.87 -11.01
C GLY A 219 6.97 3.60 -11.87
N SER A 220 7.21 2.42 -11.27
CA SER A 220 7.04 1.13 -11.96
C SER A 220 5.58 0.84 -12.31
N SER A 221 4.63 1.22 -11.47
CA SER A 221 3.19 1.12 -11.75
C SER A 221 2.80 1.95 -12.98
N VAL A 222 3.27 3.20 -13.06
CA VAL A 222 3.07 4.09 -14.21
C VAL A 222 3.76 3.54 -15.46
N ALA A 223 5.02 3.11 -15.35
CA ALA A 223 5.77 2.56 -16.47
C ALA A 223 5.09 1.31 -17.05
N PHE A 224 4.56 0.44 -16.20
CA PHE A 224 3.80 -0.73 -16.62
C PHE A 224 2.51 -0.36 -17.35
N LEU A 225 1.71 0.57 -16.82
CA LEU A 225 0.48 1.00 -17.48
C LEU A 225 0.75 1.64 -18.83
N VAL A 226 1.76 2.51 -18.93
CA VAL A 226 2.17 3.12 -20.20
C VAL A 226 2.62 2.05 -21.18
N MET A 227 3.43 1.09 -20.75
CA MET A 227 3.85 -0.04 -21.59
C MET A 227 2.66 -0.86 -22.10
N MET A 228 1.72 -1.20 -21.23
CA MET A 228 0.51 -1.94 -21.60
C MET A 228 -0.35 -1.18 -22.60
N VAL A 229 -0.60 0.11 -22.37
CA VAL A 229 -1.37 0.94 -23.31
C VAL A 229 -0.68 0.99 -24.68
N LEU A 230 0.65 1.20 -24.71
CA LEU A 230 1.40 1.22 -25.97
C LEU A 230 1.37 -0.13 -26.70
N ILE A 231 1.42 -1.24 -25.97
CA ILE A 231 1.31 -2.58 -26.56
C ILE A 231 -0.09 -2.79 -27.14
N LEU A 232 -1.15 -2.44 -26.39
CA LEU A 232 -2.53 -2.60 -26.84
C LEU A 232 -2.86 -1.71 -28.04
N GLU A 233 -2.34 -0.48 -28.09
CA GLU A 233 -2.47 0.40 -29.26
C GLU A 233 -1.70 -0.08 -30.49
N ALA A 234 -0.55 -0.76 -30.28
CA ALA A 234 0.31 -1.24 -31.36
C ALA A 234 -0.18 -2.56 -31.99
N VAL A 235 -0.95 -3.36 -31.26
CA VAL A 235 -1.60 -4.55 -31.82
C VAL A 235 -2.79 -4.11 -32.68
N ASN A 236 -2.97 -4.74 -33.84
CA ASN A 236 -4.09 -4.42 -34.72
C ASN A 236 -5.41 -4.61 -33.98
N LYS A 237 -6.27 -3.59 -33.97
CA LYS A 237 -7.60 -3.61 -33.34
C LYS A 237 -8.56 -4.68 -33.89
N ASP A 238 -8.20 -5.31 -35.00
CA ASP A 238 -8.96 -6.41 -35.61
C ASP A 238 -8.64 -7.78 -34.99
N GLU A 239 -7.57 -7.91 -34.20
CA GLU A 239 -7.27 -9.11 -33.42
C GLU A 239 -7.84 -9.00 -32.00
N GLU A 240 -8.58 -10.01 -31.56
CA GLU A 240 -9.12 -10.08 -30.20
C GLU A 240 -7.97 -10.41 -29.23
N VAL A 241 -7.37 -9.38 -28.66
CA VAL A 241 -6.21 -9.51 -27.76
C VAL A 241 -6.69 -9.72 -26.32
N ASN A 242 -6.30 -10.84 -25.71
CA ASN A 242 -6.47 -11.00 -24.27
C ASN A 242 -5.46 -10.12 -23.50
N SER A 243 -5.91 -8.91 -23.16
CA SER A 243 -5.12 -7.92 -22.41
C SER A 243 -4.70 -8.42 -21.01
N ALA A 244 -5.51 -9.26 -20.36
CA ALA A 244 -5.18 -9.84 -19.06
C ALA A 244 -4.05 -10.87 -19.15
N PHE A 245 -4.07 -11.72 -20.19
CA PHE A 245 -3.00 -12.67 -20.46
C PHE A 245 -1.66 -11.95 -20.68
N LEU A 246 -1.64 -10.94 -21.57
CA LEU A 246 -0.43 -10.15 -21.85
C LEU A 246 0.08 -9.42 -20.60
N ALA A 247 -0.82 -8.82 -19.81
CA ALA A 247 -0.47 -8.15 -18.57
C ALA A 247 0.18 -9.13 -17.57
N GLN A 248 -0.40 -10.32 -17.40
CA GLN A 248 0.12 -11.35 -16.49
C GLN A 248 1.46 -11.93 -16.99
N GLU A 249 1.64 -12.10 -18.30
CA GLU A 249 2.91 -12.54 -18.88
C GLU A 249 4.05 -11.58 -18.52
N VAL A 250 3.85 -10.28 -18.76
CA VAL A 250 4.83 -9.24 -18.41
C VAL A 250 5.11 -9.23 -16.91
N VAL A 251 4.06 -9.36 -16.07
CA VAL A 251 4.22 -9.42 -14.61
C VAL A 251 5.07 -10.61 -14.19
N VAL A 252 4.81 -11.81 -14.73
CA VAL A 252 5.59 -13.01 -14.40
C VAL A 252 7.05 -12.83 -14.76
N ILE A 253 7.35 -12.28 -15.95
CA ILE A 253 8.73 -12.02 -16.39
C ILE A 253 9.42 -11.04 -15.41
N VAL A 254 8.77 -9.91 -15.10
CA VAL A 254 9.31 -8.91 -14.17
C VAL A 254 9.51 -9.52 -12.78
N CYS A 255 8.54 -10.27 -12.25
CA CYS A 255 8.63 -10.89 -10.94
C CYS A 255 9.74 -11.93 -10.87
N CYS A 256 9.86 -12.79 -11.89
CA CYS A 256 10.95 -13.77 -11.99
C CYS A 256 12.33 -13.10 -11.94
N ILE A 257 12.52 -11.97 -12.60
CA ILE A 257 13.81 -11.27 -12.60
C ILE A 257 14.01 -10.49 -11.29
N PHE A 258 13.05 -9.67 -10.91
CA PHE A 258 13.20 -8.70 -9.81
C PHE A 258 13.09 -9.36 -8.44
N PHE A 259 12.11 -10.24 -8.20
CA PHE A 259 12.03 -10.95 -6.93
C PHE A 259 13.17 -11.96 -6.76
N ALA A 260 13.56 -12.69 -7.82
CA ALA A 260 14.70 -13.61 -7.70
C ALA A 260 15.99 -12.84 -7.40
N THR A 261 16.25 -11.73 -8.10
CA THR A 261 17.45 -10.91 -7.84
C THR A 261 17.40 -10.32 -6.42
N SER A 262 16.26 -9.76 -6.02
CA SER A 262 16.08 -9.15 -4.71
C SER A 262 16.29 -10.15 -3.57
N TRP A 263 15.57 -11.28 -3.57
CA TRP A 263 15.54 -12.19 -2.43
C TRP A 263 16.67 -13.23 -2.41
N ILE A 264 17.24 -13.58 -3.57
CA ILE A 264 18.33 -14.56 -3.64
C ILE A 264 19.69 -13.87 -3.50
N ARG A 265 19.89 -12.70 -4.13
CA ARG A 265 21.21 -12.05 -4.21
C ARG A 265 21.38 -10.86 -3.27
N LEU A 266 20.34 -10.02 -3.13
CA LEU A 266 20.49 -8.70 -2.50
C LEU A 266 20.07 -8.69 -1.02
N PHE A 267 18.98 -9.37 -0.66
CA PHE A 267 18.58 -9.49 0.73
C PHE A 267 19.48 -10.45 1.50
N HIS A 268 19.95 -10.00 2.66
CA HIS A 268 20.77 -10.80 3.57
C HIS A 268 19.94 -11.43 4.69
N SER A 269 20.46 -12.50 5.29
CA SER A 269 19.83 -13.13 6.45
C SER A 269 19.92 -12.22 7.68
N ARG A 270 18.88 -12.23 8.50
CA ARG A 270 18.76 -11.50 9.77
C ARG A 270 18.29 -12.46 10.86
N SER A 271 18.89 -12.36 12.05
CA SER A 271 18.48 -13.14 13.22
C SER A 271 17.11 -12.69 13.74
N ALA A 272 16.46 -13.51 14.55
CA ALA A 272 15.20 -13.18 15.21
C ALA A 272 15.34 -11.88 16.03
N SER A 273 14.32 -11.02 15.95
CA SER A 273 14.26 -9.76 16.72
C SER A 273 13.83 -10.04 18.16
N GLN A 274 12.99 -11.05 18.35
CA GLN A 274 12.44 -11.43 19.65
C GLN A 274 12.63 -12.93 19.92
N LYS A 275 12.94 -13.28 21.17
CA LYS A 275 12.93 -14.68 21.62
C LYS A 275 11.49 -15.12 21.87
N VAL A 276 11.16 -16.34 21.47
CA VAL A 276 9.83 -16.94 21.72
C VAL A 276 9.60 -16.99 23.25
N PRO A 277 8.46 -16.49 23.77
CA PRO A 277 8.15 -16.62 25.18
C PRO A 277 8.09 -18.09 25.59
N GLU A 278 8.75 -18.47 26.70
CA GLU A 278 8.92 -19.87 27.14
C GLU A 278 7.60 -20.66 27.33
N ASN A 279 6.46 -19.97 27.46
CA ASN A 279 5.13 -20.57 27.71
C ASN A 279 4.03 -20.14 26.71
N GLY A 280 4.38 -19.77 25.47
CA GLY A 280 3.40 -19.30 24.47
C GLY A 280 3.59 -19.89 23.07
N SER A 281 2.50 -20.09 22.33
CA SER A 281 2.54 -20.37 20.89
C SER A 281 2.87 -19.09 20.11
N LEU A 282 3.56 -19.23 18.97
CA LEU A 282 3.82 -18.15 18.01
C LEU A 282 2.52 -17.41 17.64
N VAL A 283 1.42 -18.15 17.47
CA VAL A 283 0.10 -17.56 17.16
C VAL A 283 -0.36 -16.67 18.31
N THR A 284 -0.32 -17.18 19.54
CA THR A 284 -0.77 -16.42 20.72
C THR A 284 0.10 -15.21 21.01
N ALA A 285 1.39 -15.22 20.65
CA ALA A 285 2.30 -14.10 20.88
C ALA A 285 1.91 -12.86 20.06
N GLY A 286 1.57 -13.03 18.78
CA GLY A 286 1.16 -11.92 17.89
C GLY A 286 -0.13 -11.24 18.35
N PHE A 287 -1.19 -12.03 18.54
CA PHE A 287 -2.48 -11.50 19.03
C PHE A 287 -2.37 -10.88 20.42
N ARG A 288 -1.58 -11.48 21.33
CA ARG A 288 -1.37 -10.93 22.67
C ARG A 288 -0.61 -9.60 22.65
N LYS A 289 0.36 -9.43 21.73
CA LYS A 289 1.10 -8.18 21.53
C LYS A 289 0.14 -7.08 21.08
N ILE A 290 -0.63 -7.31 20.01
CA ILE A 290 -1.62 -6.35 19.49
C ILE A 290 -2.65 -5.98 20.56
N TYR A 291 -3.17 -6.96 21.30
CA TYR A 291 -4.14 -6.71 22.37
C TYR A 291 -3.56 -5.86 23.51
N LYS A 292 -2.34 -6.16 23.96
CA LYS A 292 -1.66 -5.39 25.02
C LYS A 292 -1.41 -3.95 24.57
N THR A 293 -0.89 -3.76 23.37
CA THR A 293 -0.62 -2.43 22.80
C THR A 293 -1.91 -1.64 22.61
N GLY A 294 -2.96 -2.28 22.06
CA GLY A 294 -4.28 -1.66 21.91
C GLY A 294 -4.88 -1.24 23.27
N LYS A 295 -4.77 -2.09 24.29
CA LYS A 295 -5.24 -1.75 25.66
C LYS A 295 -4.47 -0.57 26.26
N LYS A 296 -3.16 -0.48 26.02
CA LYS A 296 -2.32 0.65 26.45
C LYS A 296 -2.74 1.94 25.76
N ILE A 297 -2.93 1.92 24.44
CA ILE A 297 -3.38 3.08 23.65
C ILE A 297 -4.76 3.56 24.13
N LEU A 298 -5.69 2.63 24.36
CA LEU A 298 -7.04 2.95 24.84
C LEU A 298 -7.05 3.64 26.20
N LYS A 299 -6.09 3.31 27.08
CA LYS A 299 -6.01 3.83 28.43
C LYS A 299 -5.22 5.13 28.52
N ASP A 300 -4.08 5.19 27.84
CA ASP A 300 -3.06 6.21 28.10
C ASP A 300 -2.99 7.27 26.99
N HIS A 301 -3.59 7.03 25.81
CA HIS A 301 -3.45 7.92 24.64
C HIS A 301 -4.78 8.16 23.89
N ALA A 302 -5.60 9.08 24.40
CA ALA A 302 -6.90 9.41 23.81
C ALA A 302 -6.81 9.92 22.35
N ALA A 303 -5.82 10.75 22.03
CA ALA A 303 -5.62 11.28 20.68
C ALA A 303 -5.20 10.20 19.68
N ILE A 304 -4.22 9.35 20.02
CA ILE A 304 -3.73 8.25 19.18
C ILE A 304 -4.88 7.29 18.84
N LYS A 305 -5.73 6.98 19.83
CA LYS A 305 -6.92 6.14 19.62
C LYS A 305 -7.80 6.68 18.49
N TRP A 306 -8.19 7.95 18.54
CA TRP A 306 -9.09 8.53 17.55
C TRP A 306 -8.43 8.65 16.17
N VAL A 307 -7.13 8.96 16.12
CA VAL A 307 -6.36 8.95 14.86
C VAL A 307 -6.37 7.55 14.23
N LEU A 308 -6.09 6.49 15.01
CA LEU A 308 -6.09 5.12 14.49
C LEU A 308 -7.46 4.67 13.96
N ILE A 309 -8.54 5.02 14.67
CA ILE A 309 -9.89 4.68 14.20
C ILE A 309 -10.20 5.45 12.90
N SER A 310 -9.89 6.75 12.82
CA SER A 310 -10.07 7.53 11.59
C SER A 310 -9.28 6.93 10.42
N VAL A 311 -7.99 6.64 10.62
CA VAL A 311 -7.13 6.00 9.60
C VAL A 311 -7.72 4.67 9.14
N ALA A 312 -8.23 3.84 10.06
CA ALA A 312 -8.84 2.56 9.68
C ALA A 312 -10.04 2.73 8.73
N PHE A 313 -10.87 3.76 8.93
CA PHE A 313 -11.98 4.06 8.02
C PHE A 313 -11.51 4.70 6.70
N THR A 314 -10.55 5.62 6.74
CA THR A 314 -10.00 6.25 5.53
C THR A 314 -9.31 5.24 4.62
N GLU A 315 -8.43 4.41 5.18
CA GLU A 315 -7.65 3.43 4.41
C GLU A 315 -8.56 2.32 3.86
N ALA A 316 -9.56 1.88 4.62
CA ALA A 316 -10.54 0.91 4.12
C ALA A 316 -11.27 1.44 2.88
N ALA A 317 -11.71 2.69 2.91
CA ALA A 317 -12.38 3.32 1.77
C ALA A 317 -11.43 3.57 0.59
N THR A 318 -10.22 4.05 0.86
CA THR A 318 -9.20 4.40 -0.16
C THR A 318 -8.69 3.17 -0.91
N THR A 319 -8.40 2.08 -0.19
CA THR A 319 -7.89 0.85 -0.81
C THR A 319 -8.92 0.15 -1.67
N THR A 320 -10.19 0.15 -1.25
CA THR A 320 -11.31 -0.46 -1.98
C THR A 320 -11.75 0.39 -3.18
N PHE A 321 -11.51 1.70 -3.12
CA PHE A 321 -11.95 2.65 -4.14
C PHE A 321 -11.57 2.22 -5.56
N ALA A 322 -10.34 1.76 -5.79
CA ALA A 322 -9.88 1.37 -7.12
C ALA A 322 -10.73 0.22 -7.71
N THR A 323 -10.99 -0.83 -6.94
CA THR A 323 -11.80 -1.98 -7.40
C THR A 323 -13.24 -1.58 -7.70
N ILE A 324 -13.85 -0.79 -6.81
CA ILE A 324 -15.23 -0.30 -7.01
C ILE A 324 -15.31 0.66 -8.20
N ALA A 325 -14.31 1.53 -8.37
CA ALA A 325 -14.24 2.45 -9.50
C ALA A 325 -14.12 1.72 -10.84
N ILE A 326 -13.29 0.68 -10.93
CA ILE A 326 -13.13 -0.14 -12.13
C ILE A 326 -14.43 -0.89 -12.44
N THR A 327 -15.03 -1.52 -11.42
CA THR A 327 -16.35 -2.15 -11.57
C THR A 327 -17.36 -1.14 -12.10
N TYR A 328 -17.42 0.06 -11.52
CA TYR A 328 -18.33 1.11 -11.96
C TYR A 328 -18.07 1.59 -13.39
N MET A 329 -16.82 1.81 -13.78
CA MET A 329 -16.45 2.27 -15.13
C MET A 329 -16.78 1.22 -16.19
N THR A 330 -16.48 -0.05 -15.93
CA THR A 330 -16.80 -1.16 -16.85
C THR A 330 -18.30 -1.41 -16.95
N GLU A 331 -19.05 -1.32 -15.85
CA GLU A 331 -20.49 -1.60 -15.87
C GLU A 331 -21.36 -0.45 -16.36
N GLN A 332 -21.08 0.78 -15.89
CA GLN A 332 -21.97 1.92 -16.12
C GLN A 332 -21.55 2.73 -17.35
N LEU A 333 -20.27 2.73 -17.69
CA LEU A 333 -19.72 3.50 -18.81
C LEU A 333 -19.21 2.61 -19.95
N SER A 334 -19.28 1.29 -19.78
CA SER A 334 -18.81 0.29 -20.74
C SER A 334 -17.33 0.46 -21.12
N PHE A 335 -16.51 0.80 -20.13
CA PHE A 335 -15.07 0.94 -20.32
C PHE A 335 -14.38 -0.40 -20.55
N GLU A 336 -13.54 -0.43 -21.58
CA GLU A 336 -12.61 -1.51 -21.84
C GLU A 336 -11.37 -1.45 -20.92
N ALA A 337 -10.57 -2.52 -20.90
CA ALA A 337 -9.39 -2.61 -20.04
C ALA A 337 -8.36 -1.51 -20.32
N GLU A 338 -8.20 -1.10 -21.58
CA GLU A 338 -7.34 0.01 -22.00
C GLU A 338 -7.80 1.33 -21.34
N GLU A 339 -9.10 1.63 -21.41
CA GLU A 339 -9.71 2.85 -20.89
C GLU A 339 -9.65 2.92 -19.36
N ASN A 340 -9.89 1.78 -18.70
CA ASN A 340 -9.66 1.62 -17.26
C ASN A 340 -8.18 1.86 -16.90
N GLY A 341 -7.25 1.34 -17.71
CA GLY A 341 -5.82 1.57 -17.57
C GLY A 341 -5.44 3.04 -17.66
N ILE A 342 -6.00 3.77 -18.63
CA ILE A 342 -5.81 5.22 -18.79
C ILE A 342 -6.39 5.99 -17.60
N ALA A 343 -7.57 5.62 -17.11
CA ALA A 343 -8.18 6.26 -15.93
C ALA A 343 -7.29 6.10 -14.68
N ILE A 344 -6.78 4.90 -14.42
CA ILE A 344 -5.85 4.65 -13.30
C ILE A 344 -4.51 5.35 -13.52
N LEU A 345 -4.01 5.40 -14.76
CA LEU A 345 -2.78 6.14 -15.09
C LEU A 345 -2.91 7.62 -14.74
N ILE A 346 -4.03 8.26 -15.12
CA ILE A 346 -4.32 9.66 -14.76
C ILE A 346 -4.37 9.82 -13.23
N LEU A 347 -5.07 8.92 -12.53
CA LEU A 347 -5.16 8.92 -11.07
C LEU A 347 -3.77 8.84 -10.42
N LEU A 348 -2.88 7.96 -10.91
CA LEU A 348 -1.51 7.86 -10.41
C LEU A 348 -0.68 9.11 -10.71
N LEU A 349 -0.75 9.66 -11.92
CA LEU A 349 -0.03 10.88 -12.30
C LEU A 349 -0.46 12.08 -11.46
N PHE A 350 -1.74 12.19 -11.12
CA PHE A 350 -2.26 13.28 -10.28
C PHE A 350 -2.11 13.04 -8.76
N SER A 351 -1.74 11.83 -8.33
CA SER A 351 -1.33 11.59 -6.94
C SER A 351 -0.06 12.37 -6.54
N VAL A 352 0.81 12.62 -7.51
CA VAL A 352 2.06 13.36 -7.37
C VAL A 352 1.80 14.82 -6.93
N PRO A 353 1.03 15.65 -7.68
CA PRO A 353 0.63 16.98 -7.20
C PRO A 353 -0.26 16.93 -5.94
N GLY A 354 -1.08 15.90 -5.76
CA GLY A 354 -1.86 15.70 -4.53
C GLY A 354 -0.98 15.69 -3.27
N ALA A 355 0.16 14.99 -3.31
CA ALA A 355 1.12 14.93 -2.21
C ALA A 355 1.80 16.28 -1.93
N GLN A 356 2.05 17.08 -2.96
CA GLN A 356 2.57 18.45 -2.79
C GLN A 356 1.54 19.35 -2.12
N ILE A 357 0.27 19.25 -2.52
CA ILE A 357 -0.83 20.01 -1.93
C ILE A 357 -0.96 19.64 -0.44
N ALA A 358 -0.92 18.35 -0.10
CA ALA A 358 -0.89 17.89 1.29
C ALA A 358 0.22 18.54 2.10
N THR A 359 1.45 18.55 1.57
CA THR A 359 2.59 19.14 2.28
C THR A 359 2.41 20.64 2.50
N ARG A 360 1.87 21.38 1.52
CA ARG A 360 1.63 22.82 1.63
C ARG A 360 0.50 23.14 2.61
N ILE A 361 -0.62 22.45 2.51
CA ILE A 361 -1.81 22.71 3.35
C ILE A 361 -1.56 22.29 4.80
N THR A 362 -0.85 21.18 5.01
CA THR A 362 -0.47 20.72 6.36
C THR A 362 0.38 21.76 7.08
N LYS A 363 1.27 22.47 6.37
CA LYS A 363 2.07 23.57 6.93
C LYS A 363 1.25 24.81 7.30
N ILE A 364 0.10 25.03 6.66
CA ILE A 364 -0.74 26.23 6.87
C ILE A 364 -1.76 25.99 7.99
N PHE A 365 -2.43 24.83 8.03
CA PHE A 365 -3.61 24.61 8.89
C PHE A 365 -3.49 23.57 10.00
N ASN A 366 -2.46 22.73 10.00
CA ASN A 366 -2.31 21.48 10.79
C ASN A 366 -2.74 20.20 10.03
N PRO A 367 -2.14 19.02 10.34
CA PRO A 367 -2.43 17.77 9.66
C PRO A 367 -3.89 17.30 9.79
N ILE A 368 -4.54 17.52 10.94
CA ILE A 368 -5.95 17.15 11.16
C ILE A 368 -6.87 17.87 10.16
N ARG A 369 -6.73 19.21 10.06
CA ARG A 369 -7.55 20.02 9.15
C ARG A 369 -7.22 19.74 7.69
N SER A 370 -5.95 19.47 7.39
CA SER A 370 -5.51 19.04 6.05
C SER A 370 -6.20 17.73 5.65
N LEU A 371 -6.25 16.74 6.54
CA LEU A 371 -6.91 15.46 6.29
C LEU A 371 -8.43 15.62 6.15
N GLN A 372 -9.06 16.45 6.99
CA GLN A 372 -10.47 16.80 6.86
C GLN A 372 -10.80 17.42 5.49
N ALA A 373 -9.97 18.35 5.00
CA ALA A 373 -10.15 18.95 3.68
C ALA A 373 -10.01 17.91 2.55
N CYS A 374 -9.04 16.99 2.68
CA CYS A 374 -8.85 15.88 1.76
C CYS A 374 -10.06 14.93 1.74
N LEU A 375 -10.60 14.55 2.90
CA LEU A 375 -11.80 13.72 3.00
C LEU A 375 -13.03 14.42 2.39
N CYS A 376 -13.16 15.74 2.55
CA CYS A 376 -14.18 16.51 1.85
C CYS A 376 -14.03 16.41 0.33
N LEU A 377 -12.80 16.51 -0.20
CA LEU A 377 -12.54 16.34 -1.63
C LEU A 377 -12.94 14.93 -2.11
N TRP A 378 -12.60 13.88 -1.35
CA TRP A 378 -13.04 12.51 -1.63
C TRP A 378 -14.58 12.40 -1.67
N MET A 379 -15.28 12.85 -0.63
CA MET A 379 -16.74 12.75 -0.56
C MET A 379 -17.42 13.51 -1.70
N VAL A 380 -16.97 14.75 -1.98
CA VAL A 380 -17.54 15.58 -3.04
C VAL A 380 -17.27 14.95 -4.41
N SER A 381 -16.04 14.51 -4.68
CA SER A 381 -15.68 13.91 -5.97
C SER A 381 -16.40 12.59 -6.24
N ILE A 382 -16.48 11.69 -5.25
CA ILE A 382 -17.22 10.43 -5.36
C ILE A 382 -18.71 10.68 -5.59
N THR A 383 -19.33 11.57 -4.80
CA THR A 383 -20.76 11.86 -4.93
C THR A 383 -21.06 12.57 -6.23
N ALA A 384 -20.22 13.52 -6.66
CA ALA A 384 -20.37 14.21 -7.94
C ALA A 384 -20.21 13.22 -9.10
N ALA A 385 -19.22 12.34 -9.08
CA ALA A 385 -19.06 11.30 -10.08
C ALA A 385 -20.31 10.41 -10.17
N ALA A 386 -20.84 9.98 -9.02
CA ALA A 386 -22.10 9.23 -8.98
C ALA A 386 -23.29 10.04 -9.49
N VAL A 387 -23.28 11.38 -9.47
CA VAL A 387 -24.37 12.21 -10.02
C VAL A 387 -24.22 12.45 -11.52
N PHE A 388 -23.01 12.69 -12.01
CA PHE A 388 -22.75 13.15 -13.38
C PHE A 388 -22.41 12.03 -14.35
N LEU A 389 -21.71 10.97 -13.92
CA LEU A 389 -21.41 9.81 -14.76
C LEU A 389 -22.64 8.90 -14.81
N LYS A 390 -23.41 8.95 -15.91
CA LYS A 390 -24.66 8.20 -16.00
C LYS A 390 -24.78 7.31 -17.24
N HIS A 391 -24.14 7.68 -18.34
CA HIS A 391 -24.35 7.05 -19.64
C HIS A 391 -22.99 6.74 -20.29
N GLU A 392 -22.98 5.74 -21.16
CA GLU A 392 -21.85 5.41 -22.03
C GLU A 392 -21.42 6.63 -22.86
N GLY A 393 -20.13 6.70 -23.23
CA GLY A 393 -19.55 7.81 -23.99
C GLY A 393 -19.14 9.04 -23.16
N GLN A 394 -19.27 8.99 -21.83
CA GLN A 394 -18.81 10.06 -20.92
C GLN A 394 -17.35 9.91 -20.47
N GLN A 395 -16.50 9.33 -21.32
CA GLN A 395 -15.12 8.98 -21.00
C GLN A 395 -14.27 10.18 -20.54
N SER A 396 -14.38 11.31 -21.23
CA SER A 396 -13.65 12.54 -20.89
C SER A 396 -14.00 13.07 -19.50
N LEU A 397 -15.26 12.91 -19.09
CA LEU A 397 -15.74 13.33 -17.77
C LEU A 397 -15.24 12.38 -16.68
N ALA A 398 -15.17 11.08 -16.96
CA ALA A 398 -14.58 10.08 -16.05
C ALA A 398 -13.09 10.34 -15.82
N TYR A 399 -12.34 10.64 -16.87
CA TYR A 399 -10.92 11.04 -16.77
C TYR A 399 -10.74 12.34 -15.99
N THR A 400 -11.68 13.28 -16.08
CA THR A 400 -11.69 14.48 -15.24
C THR A 400 -11.89 14.14 -13.76
N PHE A 401 -12.76 13.18 -13.43
CA PHE A 401 -12.90 12.70 -12.05
C PHE A 401 -11.66 11.92 -11.56
N ALA A 402 -10.99 11.17 -12.44
CA ALA A 402 -9.75 10.49 -12.12
C ALA A 402 -8.64 11.47 -11.67
N VAL A 403 -8.60 12.69 -12.21
CA VAL A 403 -7.73 13.77 -11.72
C VAL A 403 -8.02 14.10 -10.25
N PHE A 404 -9.30 14.32 -9.90
CA PHE A 404 -9.68 14.66 -8.53
C PHE A 404 -9.42 13.51 -7.54
N TRP A 405 -9.71 12.27 -7.95
CA TRP A 405 -9.41 11.08 -7.16
C TRP A 405 -7.90 10.87 -6.98
N GLY A 406 -7.11 11.14 -8.02
CA GLY A 406 -5.66 11.13 -7.95
C GLY A 406 -5.12 12.15 -6.94
N LEU A 407 -5.57 13.40 -7.04
CA LEU A 407 -5.20 14.46 -6.09
C LEU A 407 -5.56 14.06 -4.65
N ALA A 408 -6.74 13.49 -4.42
CA ALA A 408 -7.20 13.08 -3.11
C ALA A 408 -6.38 11.88 -2.56
N LEU A 409 -6.11 10.87 -3.39
CA LEU A 409 -5.27 9.73 -3.05
C LEU A 409 -3.85 10.17 -2.63
N GLY A 410 -3.23 11.00 -3.46
CA GLY A 410 -1.90 11.55 -3.20
C GLY A 410 -1.83 12.44 -1.96
N TRP A 411 -2.92 13.12 -1.62
CA TRP A 411 -3.00 13.97 -0.44
C TRP A 411 -3.13 13.14 0.85
N THR A 412 -3.92 12.06 0.81
CA THR A 412 -4.25 11.22 1.97
C THR A 412 -3.00 10.63 2.63
N PHE A 413 -2.19 9.88 1.86
CA PHE A 413 -1.03 9.14 2.40
C PHE A 413 0.00 9.95 3.20
N PRO A 414 0.54 11.08 2.69
CA PRO A 414 1.52 11.86 3.45
C PRO A 414 0.89 12.55 4.67
N THR A 415 -0.38 12.96 4.57
CA THR A 415 -1.07 13.69 5.65
C THR A 415 -1.34 12.77 6.84
N GLU A 416 -1.83 11.55 6.60
CA GLU A 416 -2.09 10.58 7.65
C GLU A 416 -0.81 10.16 8.38
N LYS A 417 0.25 9.84 7.63
CA LYS A 417 1.55 9.51 8.21
C LYS A 417 2.10 10.66 9.04
N THR A 418 2.01 11.90 8.52
CA THR A 418 2.45 13.09 9.26
C THR A 418 1.65 13.26 10.55
N LEU A 419 0.32 13.15 10.49
CA LEU A 419 -0.55 13.24 11.66
C LEU A 419 -0.20 12.18 12.71
N TYR A 420 0.04 10.95 12.27
CA TYR A 420 0.35 9.86 13.20
C TYR A 420 1.70 10.06 13.88
N VAL A 421 2.76 10.30 13.09
CA VAL A 421 4.14 10.43 13.60
C VAL A 421 4.31 11.62 14.54
N THR A 422 3.51 12.69 14.40
CA THR A 422 3.62 13.85 15.30
C THR A 422 2.90 13.67 16.65
N VAL A 423 1.96 12.73 16.74
CA VAL A 423 1.13 12.48 17.95
C VAL A 423 1.65 11.30 18.77
N ILE A 424 2.56 10.49 18.22
CA ILE A 424 3.19 9.39 18.97
C ILE A 424 4.34 9.88 19.88
N PRO A 425 4.47 9.34 21.10
CA PRO A 425 5.64 9.60 21.95
C PRO A 425 6.90 8.90 21.41
N ARG A 426 8.05 9.57 21.54
CA ARG A 426 9.37 9.04 21.19
C ARG A 426 9.72 7.84 22.05
N GLY A 427 10.45 6.89 21.47
CA GLY A 427 10.88 5.66 22.14
C GLY A 427 9.86 4.51 22.10
N GLN A 428 8.63 4.76 21.64
CA GLN A 428 7.62 3.71 21.35
C GLN A 428 7.25 3.63 19.86
N GLU A 429 8.02 4.29 19.00
CA GLU A 429 7.72 4.47 17.57
C GLU A 429 7.54 3.14 16.84
N ALA A 430 8.39 2.14 17.10
CA ALA A 430 8.29 0.83 16.44
C ALA A 430 7.01 0.06 16.81
N GLU A 431 6.61 0.08 18.09
CA GLU A 431 5.40 -0.59 18.58
C GLU A 431 4.13 0.10 18.06
N LEU A 432 4.11 1.44 18.11
CA LEU A 432 2.99 2.25 17.67
C LEU A 432 2.84 2.20 16.14
N MET A 433 3.94 2.30 15.37
CA MET A 433 3.91 2.17 13.91
C MET A 433 3.38 0.79 13.46
N GLY A 434 3.73 -0.29 14.15
CA GLY A 434 3.13 -1.61 13.90
C GLY A 434 1.62 -1.63 14.13
N THR A 435 1.13 -0.88 15.12
CA THR A 435 -0.31 -0.72 15.38
C THR A 435 -0.99 0.13 14.30
N TYR A 436 -0.34 1.18 13.80
CA TYR A 436 -0.82 1.97 12.66
C TYR A 436 -1.01 1.12 11.41
N ILE A 437 -0.01 0.32 11.02
CA ILE A 437 -0.11 -0.59 9.87
C ILE A 437 -1.26 -1.59 10.07
N CYS A 438 -1.44 -2.10 11.30
CA CYS A 438 -2.58 -2.95 11.63
C CYS A 438 -3.93 -2.23 11.44
N ALA A 439 -4.03 -0.98 11.89
CA ALA A 439 -5.24 -0.17 11.74
C ALA A 439 -5.58 0.11 10.27
N CYS A 440 -4.59 0.35 9.41
CA CYS A 440 -4.80 0.54 7.97
C CYS A 440 -5.47 -0.68 7.29
N GLN A 441 -5.26 -1.89 7.82
CA GLN A 441 -5.71 -3.14 7.18
C GLN A 441 -6.96 -3.75 7.82
N VAL A 442 -7.25 -3.46 9.10
CA VAL A 442 -8.27 -4.18 9.88
C VAL A 442 -9.69 -4.03 9.35
N LEU A 443 -10.01 -2.91 8.69
CA LEU A 443 -11.33 -2.64 8.12
C LEU A 443 -11.39 -2.78 6.59
N SER A 444 -10.31 -3.21 5.93
CA SER A 444 -10.22 -3.30 4.46
C SER A 444 -11.32 -4.16 3.81
N TRP A 445 -11.85 -5.15 4.53
CA TRP A 445 -12.93 -6.04 4.05
C TRP A 445 -14.33 -5.43 4.12
N LEU A 446 -14.54 -4.37 4.91
CA LEU A 446 -15.89 -3.89 5.23
C LEU A 446 -16.52 -3.05 4.09
N PRO A 447 -15.84 -2.06 3.47
CA PRO A 447 -16.39 -1.32 2.34
C PRO A 447 -16.78 -2.19 1.13
N PRO A 448 -15.95 -3.14 0.65
CA PRO A 448 -16.34 -3.97 -0.49
C PRO A 448 -17.53 -4.86 -0.13
N LEU A 449 -17.61 -5.38 1.10
CA LEU A 449 -18.77 -6.15 1.56
C LEU A 449 -20.06 -5.32 1.52
N VAL A 450 -20.02 -4.07 2.00
CA VAL A 450 -21.18 -3.17 1.95
C VAL A 450 -21.58 -2.88 0.51
N PHE A 451 -20.61 -2.66 -0.38
CA PHE A 451 -20.88 -2.51 -1.81
C PHE A 451 -21.57 -3.76 -2.38
N SER A 452 -21.02 -4.97 -2.13
CA SER A 452 -21.60 -6.22 -2.62
C SER A 452 -23.02 -6.41 -2.08
N MET A 453 -23.26 -6.15 -0.80
CA MET A 453 -24.61 -6.24 -0.20
C MET A 453 -25.61 -5.28 -0.86
N LEU A 454 -25.22 -4.03 -1.12
CA LEU A 454 -26.07 -3.07 -1.81
C LEU A 454 -26.37 -3.51 -3.25
N ASN A 455 -25.35 -4.02 -3.94
CA ASN A 455 -25.47 -4.50 -5.31
C ASN A 455 -26.38 -5.73 -5.41
N GLU A 456 -26.23 -6.72 -4.51
CA GLU A 456 -27.10 -7.90 -4.41
C GLU A 456 -28.55 -7.55 -4.05
N ALA A 457 -28.75 -6.48 -3.26
CA ALA A 457 -30.07 -5.99 -2.88
C ALA A 457 -30.81 -5.24 -4.02
N GLY A 458 -30.21 -5.12 -5.20
CA GLY A 458 -30.85 -4.46 -6.34
C GLY A 458 -30.70 -2.93 -6.35
N TYR A 459 -29.82 -2.35 -5.52
CA TYR A 459 -29.56 -0.92 -5.59
C TYR A 459 -28.66 -0.57 -6.77
N SER A 460 -28.86 0.62 -7.34
CA SER A 460 -28.03 1.10 -8.44
C SER A 460 -26.54 1.19 -8.06
N MET A 461 -25.65 0.89 -9.00
CA MET A 461 -24.19 0.95 -8.79
C MET A 461 -23.71 2.33 -8.33
N ARG A 462 -24.43 3.38 -8.72
CA ARG A 462 -24.20 4.76 -8.27
C ARG A 462 -24.31 4.90 -6.75
N LEU A 463 -25.30 4.24 -6.13
CA LEU A 463 -25.41 4.16 -4.67
C LEU A 463 -24.30 3.30 -4.07
N GLY A 464 -23.91 2.22 -4.75
CA GLY A 464 -22.77 1.38 -4.39
C GLY A 464 -21.48 2.22 -4.26
N VAL A 465 -21.12 3.00 -5.28
CA VAL A 465 -19.94 3.88 -5.26
C VAL A 465 -20.07 4.95 -4.17
N THR A 466 -21.25 5.53 -4.01
CA THR A 466 -21.51 6.55 -2.97
C THR A 466 -21.39 6.00 -1.55
N SER A 467 -21.53 4.69 -1.34
CA SER A 467 -21.34 4.07 -0.02
C SER A 467 -19.92 4.30 0.54
N LEU A 468 -18.89 4.43 -0.31
CA LEU A 468 -17.53 4.79 0.10
C LEU A 468 -17.47 6.17 0.75
N ALA A 469 -18.30 7.12 0.30
CA ALA A 469 -18.37 8.44 0.91
C ALA A 469 -18.87 8.39 2.36
N VAL A 470 -19.67 7.37 2.74
CA VAL A 470 -20.12 7.17 4.12
C VAL A 470 -18.95 6.76 5.03
N PHE A 471 -18.06 5.88 4.58
CA PHE A 471 -16.85 5.53 5.33
C PHE A 471 -15.92 6.74 5.50
N MET A 472 -15.75 7.53 4.44
CA MET A 472 -15.00 8.79 4.50
C MET A 472 -15.65 9.80 5.45
N LEU A 473 -16.98 9.88 5.49
CA LEU A 473 -17.74 10.74 6.40
C LEU A 473 -17.58 10.31 7.86
N ILE A 474 -17.55 9.00 8.12
CA ILE A 474 -17.28 8.45 9.46
C ILE A 474 -15.86 8.85 9.89
N SER A 475 -14.86 8.65 9.04
CA SER A 475 -13.48 9.08 9.31
C SER A 475 -13.40 10.59 9.59
N PHE A 476 -14.03 11.41 8.74
CA PHE A 476 -14.11 12.85 8.88
C PHE A 476 -14.72 13.28 10.23
N SER A 477 -15.78 12.60 10.64
CA SER A 477 -16.47 12.87 11.91
C SER A 477 -15.61 12.50 13.12
N ILE A 478 -14.90 11.37 13.05
CA ILE A 478 -13.99 10.91 14.11
C ILE A 478 -12.82 11.89 14.30
N LEU A 479 -12.34 12.53 13.24
CA LEU A 479 -11.24 13.49 13.35
C LEU A 479 -11.56 14.68 14.27
N PHE A 480 -12.83 15.06 14.44
CA PHE A 480 -13.21 16.08 15.42
C PHE A 480 -13.03 15.61 16.87
N LEU A 481 -13.09 14.30 17.12
CA LEU A 481 -12.92 13.71 18.45
C LEU A 481 -11.46 13.66 18.89
N VAL A 482 -10.51 13.86 17.97
CA VAL A 482 -9.08 13.98 18.28
C VAL A 482 -8.81 15.22 19.13
N GLY A 483 -9.60 16.28 18.96
CA GLY A 483 -9.47 17.54 19.68
C GLY A 483 -8.40 18.46 19.08
N ASP A 484 -7.80 19.29 19.93
CA ASP A 484 -6.76 20.24 19.53
C ASP A 484 -5.44 19.53 19.22
N TYR A 485 -4.94 19.71 17.99
CA TYR A 485 -3.68 19.14 17.53
C TYR A 485 -2.50 19.56 18.41
N GLU A 486 -2.44 20.82 18.84
CA GLU A 486 -1.31 21.31 19.64
C GLU A 486 -1.27 20.64 21.01
N GLN A 487 -2.43 20.38 21.61
CA GLN A 487 -2.55 19.67 22.88
C GLN A 487 -2.15 18.20 22.73
N ALA A 488 -2.55 17.55 21.64
CA ALA A 488 -2.17 16.16 21.35
C ALA A 488 -0.63 16.02 21.22
N VAL A 489 0.02 16.96 20.51
CA VAL A 489 1.49 16.99 20.38
C VAL A 489 2.16 17.33 21.71
N ALA A 490 1.60 18.26 22.49
CA ALA A 490 2.12 18.61 23.81
C ALA A 490 2.07 17.41 24.78
N HIS A 491 0.99 16.64 24.75
CA HIS A 491 0.87 15.43 25.55
C HIS A 491 1.91 14.37 25.16
N ALA A 492 2.15 14.16 23.87
CA ALA A 492 3.22 13.27 23.40
C ALA A 492 4.60 13.70 23.94
N LYS A 493 4.93 14.99 23.85
CA LYS A 493 6.18 15.54 24.40
C LYS A 493 6.30 15.38 25.91
N ALA A 494 5.21 15.56 26.66
CA ALA A 494 5.22 15.39 28.11
C ALA A 494 5.52 13.94 28.52
N VAL A 495 4.97 12.96 27.78
CA VAL A 495 5.28 11.54 27.97
C VAL A 495 6.76 11.25 27.66
N ASP A 496 7.33 11.88 26.64
CA ASP A 496 8.75 11.75 26.30
C ASP A 496 9.66 12.27 27.43
N GLU A 497 9.31 13.42 28.01
CA GLU A 497 10.06 14.01 29.13
C GLU A 497 10.00 13.12 30.37
N GLN A 498 8.83 12.57 30.70
CA GLN A 498 8.69 11.61 31.80
C GLN A 498 9.54 10.35 31.59
N GLN A 499 9.56 9.79 30.37
CA GLN A 499 10.40 8.63 30.07
C GLN A 499 11.90 8.95 30.14
N LYS A 500 12.31 10.13 29.69
CA LYS A 500 13.70 10.59 29.83
C LYS A 500 14.10 10.73 31.30
N GLN A 501 13.23 11.27 32.15
CA GLN A 501 13.48 11.40 33.59
C GLN A 501 13.56 10.04 34.29
N LEU A 502 12.69 9.09 33.93
CA LEU A 502 12.75 7.72 34.47
C LEU A 502 14.04 7.00 34.05
N SER A 503 14.44 7.13 32.79
CA SER A 503 15.67 6.49 32.29
C SER A 503 16.95 7.14 32.81
N SER A 504 16.96 8.46 33.03
CA SER A 504 18.09 9.13 33.68
C SER A 504 18.19 8.76 35.16
N GLY A 505 17.08 8.78 35.90
CA GLY A 505 17.05 8.37 37.31
C GLY A 505 17.53 6.93 37.53
N MET A 506 17.14 6.00 36.64
CA MET A 506 17.63 4.62 36.67
C MET A 506 19.14 4.53 36.41
N LYS A 507 19.67 5.33 35.48
CA LYS A 507 21.12 5.38 35.21
C LYS A 507 21.89 5.90 36.42
N THR A 508 21.40 6.95 37.08
CA THR A 508 22.04 7.50 38.29
C THR A 508 22.06 6.48 39.43
N SER A 509 20.94 5.79 39.68
CA SER A 509 20.88 4.73 40.71
C SER A 509 21.81 3.55 40.41
N ARG A 510 21.97 3.19 39.13
CA ARG A 510 22.84 2.09 38.72
C ARG A 510 24.32 2.46 38.83
N THR A 511 24.68 3.71 38.52
CA THR A 511 26.03 4.21 38.76
C THR A 511 26.35 4.34 40.25
N GLU A 512 25.38 4.66 41.10
CA GLU A 512 25.58 4.65 42.55
C GLU A 512 25.79 3.22 43.07
N ASP A 513 24.94 2.26 42.67
CA ASP A 513 25.08 0.84 43.04
C ASP A 513 26.39 0.21 42.53
N ASP A 514 26.82 0.54 41.31
CA ASP A 514 28.10 0.08 40.77
C ASP A 514 29.28 0.73 41.52
N HIS A 515 29.15 1.99 41.95
CA HIS A 515 30.19 2.66 42.75
C HIS A 515 30.30 2.08 44.16
N TYR A 516 29.17 1.70 44.80
CA TYR A 516 29.19 0.99 46.08
C TYR A 516 29.77 -0.42 45.95
N ARG A 517 29.54 -1.13 44.83
CA ARG A 517 30.13 -2.45 44.56
C ARG A 517 31.63 -2.45 44.25
N GLU A 518 32.19 -1.32 43.81
CA GLU A 518 33.64 -1.18 43.64
C GLU A 518 34.36 -0.76 44.93
N MET A 519 33.62 -0.33 45.97
CA MET A 519 34.17 0.00 47.29
C MET A 519 34.17 -1.16 48.29
N ASP A 520 33.38 -2.21 48.04
CA ASP A 520 33.40 -3.51 48.75
C ASP A 520 34.35 -4.50 48.05
#